data_AF-A0A5P2BW54-F1
#
_entry.id   AF-A0A5P2BW54-F1
#
_cell.length_a   1.000
_cell.length_b   1.000
_cell.length_c   1.000
_cell.angle_alpha   90.00
_cell.angle_beta   90.00
_cell.angle_gamma   90.00
#
_symmetry.space_group_name_H-M   'P 1'
#
loop_
_entity.id
_entity.type
_entity.pdbx_description
1 polymer ?
#
loop_
_entity_poly.entity_id
_entity_poly.type
_entity_poly.pdbx_seq_one_letter_code
_entity_poly.pdbx_strand_id
1 'polypeptide(L)'
;MQHSKYALAAYDPEAAPYDEIWALCADARHLFADQLPDRTGLYEERDAPSDALTEPPVRLLGCAPRGVLKDALESGRGDLGHGRVLRLARSGRPLQHAVEGEVVAWVPSARGRGLVDLALDPWTARPPRAAGMVWDAWWSGWPTEPNVWARDGTGTDGRSHWLTVARRHAGRPDPDRPDRAPGTAYHLDGRHITDESAFYCALGEAVHGPGGYAGRSPETLADCLRATEDRLRTTEDRLRAPKDCPRGTTNAPPPPTLVWHTAHKARTCLGVTPVTSRTDDRAPTFEELLALLRQMDIQVVLA
;
A
#
# COMPACT_ATOMS: atom_id res chain seq x y z
N MET A 1 13.44 21.58 -14.70
CA MET A 1 13.57 20.13 -14.94
C MET A 1 12.28 19.45 -14.54
N GLN A 2 11.62 18.75 -15.45
CA GLN A 2 10.45 17.95 -15.11
C GLN A 2 10.93 16.71 -14.34
N HIS A 3 10.46 16.52 -13.11
CA HIS A 3 10.81 15.34 -12.32
C HIS A 3 10.10 14.11 -12.90
N SER A 4 10.84 13.01 -13.07
CA SER A 4 10.28 11.72 -13.48
C SER A 4 9.42 11.16 -12.36
N LYS A 5 8.13 10.95 -12.65
CA LYS A 5 7.16 10.40 -11.69
C LYS A 5 7.15 8.87 -11.69
N TYR A 6 7.56 8.27 -12.79
CA TYR A 6 7.51 6.83 -12.98
C TYR A 6 8.84 6.30 -13.49
N ALA A 7 9.11 5.03 -13.21
CA ALA A 7 10.17 4.27 -13.87
C ALA A 7 9.56 3.01 -14.48
N LEU A 8 10.09 2.61 -15.64
CA LEU A 8 9.92 1.28 -16.17
C LEU A 8 11.20 0.50 -15.83
N ALA A 9 11.05 -0.60 -15.11
CA ALA A 9 12.12 -1.55 -14.84
C ALA A 9 11.88 -2.81 -15.66
N ALA A 10 12.95 -3.56 -15.97
CA ALA A 10 12.79 -4.91 -16.52
C ALA A 10 11.91 -5.75 -15.58
N TYR A 11 11.19 -6.71 -16.12
CA TYR A 11 10.52 -7.72 -15.33
C TYR A 11 11.39 -8.98 -15.27
N ASP A 12 11.82 -9.39 -14.07
CA ASP A 12 12.41 -10.70 -13.83
C ASP A 12 11.60 -11.45 -12.77
N PRO A 13 10.94 -12.58 -13.11
CA PRO A 13 10.17 -13.37 -12.15
C PRO A 13 11.05 -14.15 -11.15
N GLU A 14 12.33 -14.38 -11.46
CA GLU A 14 13.24 -15.25 -10.70
C GLU A 14 14.32 -14.48 -9.92
N ALA A 15 14.47 -13.17 -10.14
CA ALA A 15 15.45 -12.33 -9.43
C ALA A 15 14.83 -11.45 -8.33
N ALA A 16 15.53 -11.33 -7.19
CA ALA A 16 15.26 -10.34 -6.15
C ALA A 16 16.55 -9.57 -5.76
N PRO A 17 16.56 -8.23 -5.61
CA PRO A 17 15.70 -7.21 -6.22
C PRO A 17 16.46 -6.12 -7.02
N TYR A 18 15.73 -5.47 -7.92
CA TYR A 18 16.05 -4.30 -8.76
C TYR A 18 16.67 -4.60 -10.12
N ASP A 19 15.85 -5.29 -10.90
CA ASP A 19 15.78 -5.24 -12.36
C ASP A 19 16.12 -3.84 -12.89
N GLU A 20 17.10 -3.82 -13.78
CA GLU A 20 17.62 -2.64 -14.46
C GLU A 20 16.52 -1.63 -14.82
N ILE A 21 16.67 -0.38 -14.38
CA ILE A 21 15.74 0.70 -14.78
C ILE A 21 15.93 0.98 -16.27
N TRP A 22 14.98 0.50 -17.06
CA TRP A 22 14.91 0.68 -18.51
C TRP A 22 14.54 2.10 -18.92
N ALA A 23 13.66 2.78 -18.17
CA ALA A 23 13.32 4.16 -18.46
C ALA A 23 12.87 4.96 -17.24
N LEU A 24 13.13 6.27 -17.27
CA LEU A 24 12.51 7.23 -16.37
C LEU A 24 11.48 8.05 -17.14
N CYS A 25 10.23 8.02 -16.69
CA CYS A 25 9.08 8.60 -17.39
C CYS A 25 8.50 9.77 -16.60
N ALA A 26 8.13 10.83 -17.33
CA ALA A 26 7.57 12.05 -16.75
C ALA A 26 6.16 11.84 -16.20
N ASP A 27 5.35 11.02 -16.86
CA ASP A 27 3.95 10.80 -16.50
C ASP A 27 3.41 9.47 -17.02
N ALA A 28 2.18 9.12 -16.63
CA ALA A 28 1.47 7.94 -17.13
C ALA A 28 -0.01 8.25 -17.39
N ARG A 29 -0.56 7.76 -18.50
CA ARG A 29 -1.99 7.80 -18.82
C ARG A 29 -2.60 6.41 -18.74
N HIS A 30 -3.87 6.37 -18.38
CA HIS A 30 -4.64 5.13 -18.16
C HIS A 30 -4.05 4.22 -17.07
N LEU A 31 -3.10 4.70 -16.26
CA LEU A 31 -2.50 3.87 -15.21
C LEU A 31 -3.52 3.45 -14.15
N PHE A 32 -4.47 4.32 -13.84
CA PHE A 32 -5.49 4.07 -12.83
C PHE A 32 -6.80 3.59 -13.48
N ALA A 33 -7.39 2.55 -12.91
CA ALA A 33 -8.73 2.10 -13.25
C ALA A 33 -9.52 1.86 -11.96
N ASP A 34 -10.84 1.90 -12.05
CA ASP A 34 -11.68 1.33 -11.00
C ASP A 34 -11.52 -0.19 -11.09
N GLN A 35 -11.47 -0.92 -9.97
CA GLN A 35 -11.46 -2.37 -10.05
C GLN A 35 -12.72 -2.80 -10.81
N LEU A 36 -12.55 -3.39 -12.01
CA LEU A 36 -13.64 -4.10 -12.66
C LEU A 36 -14.13 -5.20 -11.69
N PRO A 37 -15.45 -5.49 -11.64
CA PRO A 37 -15.96 -6.53 -10.77
C PRO A 37 -15.21 -7.84 -11.05
N ASP A 38 -14.88 -8.51 -9.96
CA ASP A 38 -14.05 -9.70 -9.91
C ASP A 38 -14.40 -10.70 -11.03
N ARG A 39 -13.41 -11.10 -11.84
CA ARG A 39 -13.56 -12.15 -12.88
C ARG A 39 -13.41 -13.55 -12.28
N THR A 40 -13.51 -13.72 -10.97
CA THR A 40 -13.63 -15.04 -10.32
C THR A 40 -15.02 -15.63 -10.54
N GLY A 41 -15.30 -16.06 -11.77
CA GLY A 41 -16.56 -16.75 -12.04
C GLY A 41 -16.82 -17.24 -13.46
N LEU A 42 -15.93 -17.02 -14.43
CA LEU A 42 -16.16 -17.44 -15.81
C LEU A 42 -15.06 -18.39 -16.29
N TYR A 43 -15.01 -19.57 -15.68
CA TYR A 43 -14.70 -20.79 -16.41
C TYR A 43 -16.03 -21.43 -16.80
N GLU A 44 -16.65 -20.88 -17.84
CA GLU A 44 -17.57 -21.52 -18.79
C GLU A 44 -18.28 -20.41 -19.59
N GLU A 45 -17.71 -20.07 -20.74
CA GLU A 45 -18.41 -19.96 -22.03
C GLU A 45 -17.39 -19.46 -23.08
N ARG A 46 -16.81 -20.43 -23.79
CA ARG A 46 -16.25 -20.21 -25.13
C ARG A 46 -17.43 -19.87 -26.04
N ASP A 47 -17.25 -18.86 -26.89
CA ASP A 47 -18.11 -18.49 -28.03
C ASP A 47 -19.12 -17.35 -27.84
N ALA A 48 -18.76 -16.31 -27.07
CA ALA A 48 -19.26 -14.95 -27.33
C ALA A 48 -18.13 -14.11 -27.96
N PRO A 49 -18.38 -13.31 -29.02
CA PRO A 49 -17.41 -12.30 -29.44
C PRO A 49 -17.27 -11.31 -28.29
N SER A 50 -16.15 -11.40 -27.59
CA SER A 50 -15.83 -10.57 -26.44
C SER A 50 -15.57 -9.13 -26.90
N ASP A 51 -16.64 -8.38 -27.15
CA ASP A 51 -16.65 -6.90 -27.05
C ASP A 51 -16.57 -6.45 -25.56
N ALA A 52 -15.92 -7.25 -24.71
CA ALA A 52 -15.47 -6.80 -23.40
C ALA A 52 -14.42 -5.73 -23.67
N LEU A 53 -14.82 -4.47 -23.49
CA LEU A 53 -14.00 -3.26 -23.47
C LEU A 53 -12.53 -3.60 -23.15
N THR A 54 -11.70 -3.79 -24.17
CA THR A 54 -10.27 -4.05 -23.96
C THR A 54 -9.73 -2.79 -23.30
N GLU A 55 -9.32 -2.88 -22.04
CA GLU A 55 -8.82 -1.71 -21.34
C GLU A 55 -7.62 -1.15 -22.12
N PRO A 56 -7.58 0.17 -22.36
CA PRO A 56 -6.51 0.74 -23.17
C PRO A 56 -5.15 0.51 -22.49
N PRO A 57 -4.07 0.23 -23.24
CA PRO A 57 -2.74 0.10 -22.67
C PRO A 57 -2.35 1.31 -21.80
N VAL A 58 -1.58 1.04 -20.75
CA VAL A 58 -0.98 2.10 -19.92
C VAL A 58 0.06 2.82 -20.76
N ARG A 59 -0.10 4.14 -20.93
CA ARG A 59 0.85 4.94 -21.72
C ARG A 59 1.81 5.67 -20.80
N LEU A 60 3.07 5.26 -20.79
CA LEU A 60 4.15 5.97 -20.11
C LEU A 60 4.67 7.08 -21.01
N LEU A 61 4.82 8.28 -20.46
CA LEU A 61 4.99 9.49 -21.23
C LEU A 61 6.31 10.18 -20.95
N GLY A 62 6.99 10.63 -22.01
CA GLY A 62 8.27 11.34 -21.92
C GLY A 62 9.34 10.51 -21.21
N CYS A 63 9.45 9.24 -21.59
CA CYS A 63 10.41 8.29 -21.05
C CYS A 63 11.79 8.53 -21.64
N ALA A 64 12.81 8.64 -20.78
CA ALA A 64 14.21 8.63 -21.17
C ALA A 64 14.72 7.17 -21.13
N PRO A 65 14.85 6.48 -22.29
CA PRO A 65 15.27 5.08 -22.33
C PRO A 65 16.74 4.93 -21.97
N ARG A 66 17.10 3.79 -21.38
CA ARG A 66 18.42 3.44 -20.89
C ARG A 66 18.70 1.95 -21.10
N GLY A 67 19.98 1.59 -21.10
CA GLY A 67 20.43 0.20 -21.13
C GLY A 67 19.80 -0.61 -22.26
N VAL A 68 19.38 -1.83 -21.93
CA VAL A 68 18.82 -2.80 -22.90
C VAL A 68 17.63 -2.23 -23.69
N LEU A 69 16.76 -1.44 -23.04
CA LEU A 69 15.64 -0.83 -23.72
C LEU A 69 16.10 0.18 -24.77
N LYS A 70 17.10 1.01 -24.46
CA LYS A 70 17.64 1.97 -25.41
C LYS A 70 18.21 1.25 -26.64
N ASP A 71 19.00 0.20 -26.43
CA ASP A 71 19.61 -0.58 -27.51
C ASP A 71 18.55 -1.28 -28.38
N ALA A 72 17.47 -1.77 -27.76
CA ALA A 72 16.33 -2.35 -28.47
C ALA A 72 15.61 -1.33 -29.36
N LEU A 73 15.40 -0.10 -28.86
CA LEU A 73 14.76 0.98 -29.61
C LEU A 73 15.64 1.45 -30.78
N GLU A 74 16.95 1.59 -30.57
CA GLU A 74 17.91 2.01 -31.61
C GLU A 74 18.08 0.95 -32.71
N SER A 75 17.99 -0.34 -32.37
CA SER A 75 18.02 -1.44 -33.33
C SER A 75 16.68 -1.69 -34.05
N GLY A 76 15.62 -0.96 -33.67
CA GLY A 76 14.29 -1.09 -34.28
C GLY A 76 13.60 -2.42 -33.96
N ARG A 77 13.94 -3.07 -32.84
CA ARG A 77 13.22 -4.28 -32.39
C ARG A 77 11.78 -3.95 -32.05
N GLY A 78 10.85 -4.78 -32.51
CA GLY A 78 9.43 -4.67 -32.21
C GLY A 78 9.06 -5.20 -30.83
N ASP A 79 9.76 -6.26 -30.38
CA ASP A 79 9.63 -6.78 -29.02
C ASP A 79 10.58 -6.03 -28.08
N LEU A 80 9.97 -5.34 -27.12
CA LEU A 80 10.66 -4.56 -26.08
C LEU A 80 10.64 -5.26 -24.71
N GLY A 81 9.99 -6.42 -24.63
CA GLY A 81 9.92 -7.26 -23.44
C GLY A 81 8.90 -6.82 -22.38
N HIS A 82 9.02 -7.50 -21.25
CA HIS A 82 8.18 -7.36 -20.07
C HIS A 82 8.72 -6.31 -19.12
N GLY A 83 7.84 -5.45 -18.63
CA GLY A 83 8.22 -4.33 -17.78
C GLY A 83 7.34 -4.17 -16.55
N ARG A 84 7.97 -3.69 -15.48
CA ARG A 84 7.31 -3.29 -14.24
C ARG A 84 7.33 -1.77 -14.12
N VAL A 85 6.15 -1.18 -13.92
CA VAL A 85 6.00 0.25 -13.65
C VAL A 85 6.13 0.51 -12.17
N LEU A 86 7.04 1.41 -11.81
CA LEU A 86 7.27 1.88 -10.45
C LEU A 86 6.83 3.34 -10.35
N ARG A 87 6.06 3.67 -9.32
CA ARG A 87 5.89 5.05 -8.87
C ARG A 87 7.15 5.46 -8.13
N LEU A 88 7.71 6.61 -8.50
CA LEU A 88 8.85 7.21 -7.82
C LEU A 88 8.39 8.21 -6.76
N ALA A 89 9.25 8.48 -5.78
CA ALA A 89 9.16 9.67 -4.94
C ALA A 89 9.94 10.84 -5.58
N ARG A 90 9.79 12.06 -5.05
CA ARG A 90 10.54 13.24 -5.49
C ARG A 90 12.07 13.05 -5.44
N SER A 91 12.55 12.21 -4.52
CA SER A 91 13.96 11.83 -4.40
C SER A 91 14.47 10.92 -5.52
N GLY A 92 13.58 10.43 -6.41
CA GLY A 92 13.90 9.47 -7.45
C GLY A 92 13.92 8.01 -6.98
N ARG A 93 13.70 7.75 -5.69
CA ARG A 93 13.62 6.38 -5.15
C ARG A 93 12.26 5.76 -5.49
N PRO A 94 12.19 4.44 -5.74
CA PRO A 94 10.92 3.73 -5.86
C PRO A 94 10.08 3.90 -4.59
N LEU A 95 8.84 4.36 -4.78
CA LEU A 95 7.81 4.49 -3.75
C LEU A 95 6.95 3.23 -3.70
N GLN A 96 6.38 2.83 -4.84
CA GLN A 96 5.54 1.63 -4.94
C GLN A 96 5.60 1.01 -6.33
N HIS A 97 5.34 -0.29 -6.39
CA HIS A 97 4.88 -0.97 -7.59
C HIS A 97 3.52 -0.43 -8.05
N ALA A 98 3.36 -0.18 -9.34
CA ALA A 98 2.11 0.26 -9.94
C ALA A 98 1.42 -0.86 -10.73
N VAL A 99 2.06 -1.35 -11.80
CA VAL A 99 1.52 -2.37 -12.70
C VAL A 99 2.65 -3.06 -13.46
N GLU A 100 2.45 -4.30 -13.85
CA GLU A 100 3.31 -5.11 -14.73
C GLU A 100 2.59 -5.42 -16.03
N GLY A 101 3.36 -5.50 -17.12
CA GLY A 101 2.82 -5.71 -18.44
C GLY A 101 3.88 -5.90 -19.52
N GLU A 102 3.42 -6.11 -20.74
CA GLU A 102 4.25 -6.20 -21.94
C GLU A 102 4.35 -4.82 -22.60
N VAL A 103 5.56 -4.44 -23.03
CA VAL A 103 5.74 -3.19 -23.79
C VAL A 103 5.42 -3.46 -25.26
N VAL A 104 4.18 -3.18 -25.65
CA VAL A 104 3.63 -3.53 -26.96
C VAL A 104 3.88 -2.49 -28.05
N ALA A 105 4.19 -1.24 -27.68
CA ALA A 105 4.44 -0.17 -28.65
C ALA A 105 5.25 0.98 -28.08
N TRP A 106 5.86 1.77 -28.97
CA TRP A 106 6.53 3.02 -28.63
C TRP A 106 6.45 4.05 -29.76
N VAL A 107 6.56 5.33 -29.40
CA VAL A 107 6.68 6.43 -30.36
C VAL A 107 7.63 7.51 -29.83
N PRO A 108 8.28 8.33 -30.69
CA PRO A 108 8.96 9.53 -30.24
C PRO A 108 8.03 10.45 -29.43
N SER A 109 8.48 10.94 -28.28
CA SER A 109 7.66 11.76 -27.40
C SER A 109 7.63 13.22 -27.87
N ALA A 110 6.45 13.83 -27.85
CA ALA A 110 6.30 15.27 -28.05
C ALA A 110 6.94 16.12 -26.93
N ARG A 111 7.37 15.51 -25.81
CA ARG A 111 7.94 16.21 -24.65
C ARG A 111 9.42 16.58 -24.79
N GLY A 112 10.11 16.09 -25.81
CA GLY A 112 11.51 16.46 -26.03
C GLY A 112 12.26 15.49 -26.92
N ARG A 113 13.41 15.94 -27.42
CA ARG A 113 14.31 15.11 -28.24
C ARG A 113 14.89 13.97 -27.40
N GLY A 114 14.96 12.78 -27.99
CA GLY A 114 15.49 11.58 -27.34
C GLY A 114 14.58 10.96 -26.27
N LEU A 115 13.36 11.49 -26.08
CA LEU A 115 12.33 10.88 -25.24
C LEU A 115 11.37 10.05 -26.09
N VAL A 116 10.81 9.00 -25.49
CA VAL A 116 9.79 8.14 -26.10
C VAL A 116 8.54 8.07 -25.22
N ASP A 117 7.39 7.86 -25.83
CA ASP A 117 6.19 7.41 -25.12
C ASP A 117 6.05 5.90 -25.34
N LEU A 118 5.86 5.13 -24.26
CA LEU A 118 5.74 3.67 -24.28
C LEU A 118 4.28 3.28 -24.03
N ALA A 119 3.80 2.24 -24.69
CA ALA A 119 2.52 1.61 -24.40
C ALA A 119 2.77 0.25 -23.75
N LEU A 120 2.17 0.04 -22.58
CA LEU A 120 2.29 -1.17 -21.79
C LEU A 120 0.92 -1.84 -21.68
N ASP A 121 0.79 -3.08 -22.12
CA ASP A 121 -0.41 -3.88 -21.93
C ASP A 121 -0.35 -4.62 -20.59
N PRO A 122 -1.18 -4.27 -19.59
CA PRO A 122 -1.02 -4.79 -18.24
C PRO A 122 -1.67 -6.16 -18.06
N TRP A 123 -0.96 -7.10 -17.41
CA TRP A 123 -1.55 -8.36 -16.92
C TRP A 123 -1.83 -8.37 -15.42
N THR A 124 -1.33 -7.37 -14.68
CA THR A 124 -1.68 -7.17 -13.27
C THR A 124 -2.77 -6.12 -13.12
N ALA A 125 -3.52 -6.19 -12.03
CA ALA A 125 -4.54 -5.20 -11.73
C ALA A 125 -3.93 -3.80 -11.60
N ARG A 126 -4.57 -2.82 -12.26
CA ARG A 126 -4.21 -1.41 -12.14
C ARG A 126 -4.52 -0.91 -10.72
N PRO A 127 -3.75 0.07 -10.22
CA PRO A 127 -4.10 0.76 -8.98
C PRO A 127 -5.47 1.45 -9.09
N PRO A 128 -6.24 1.53 -7.98
CA PRO A 128 -7.52 2.22 -7.97
C PRO A 128 -7.36 3.70 -8.31
N ARG A 129 -8.40 4.38 -8.80
CA ARG A 129 -8.36 5.83 -9.09
C ARG A 129 -7.87 6.66 -7.90
N ALA A 130 -8.29 6.29 -6.70
CA ALA A 130 -7.88 6.97 -5.47
C ALA A 130 -6.36 6.83 -5.16
N ALA A 131 -5.66 5.86 -5.75
CA ALA A 131 -4.22 5.66 -5.54
C ALA A 131 -3.39 6.86 -5.99
N GLY A 132 -3.85 7.63 -6.99
CA GLY A 132 -3.17 8.85 -7.44
C GLY A 132 -3.01 9.87 -6.30
N MET A 133 -4.08 10.11 -5.54
CA MET A 133 -4.05 11.05 -4.41
C MET A 133 -3.14 10.56 -3.28
N VAL A 134 -3.17 9.25 -3.00
CA VAL A 134 -2.26 8.62 -2.03
C VAL A 134 -0.81 8.83 -2.48
N TRP A 135 -0.46 8.51 -3.71
CA TRP A 135 0.91 8.69 -4.20
C TRP A 135 1.38 10.14 -4.25
N ASP A 136 0.48 11.08 -4.47
CA ASP A 136 0.81 12.50 -4.42
C ASP A 136 1.05 12.97 -2.97
N ALA A 137 0.32 12.44 -1.99
CA ALA A 137 0.58 12.70 -0.57
C ALA A 137 1.97 12.19 -0.12
N TRP A 138 2.41 11.06 -0.66
CA TRP A 138 3.71 10.46 -0.36
C TRP A 138 4.84 10.92 -1.30
N TRP A 139 4.53 11.75 -2.30
CA TRP A 139 5.49 12.16 -3.33
C TRP A 139 6.67 12.93 -2.76
N SER A 140 6.40 13.87 -1.85
CA SER A 140 7.42 14.71 -1.24
C SER A 140 8.21 14.01 -0.12
N GLY A 141 7.83 12.79 0.24
CA GLY A 141 8.41 12.06 1.36
C GLY A 141 7.32 11.47 2.24
N TRP A 142 7.72 11.07 3.45
CA TRP A 142 6.81 10.53 4.46
C TRP A 142 5.77 11.60 4.86
N PRO A 143 4.47 11.26 4.99
CA PRO A 143 3.50 12.19 5.54
C PRO A 143 3.88 12.59 6.96
N THR A 144 3.78 13.89 7.27
CA THR A 144 4.09 14.45 8.60
C THR A 144 2.85 14.99 9.31
N GLU A 145 1.73 15.10 8.61
CA GLU A 145 0.44 15.53 9.15
C GLU A 145 -0.46 14.31 9.37
N PRO A 146 -1.17 14.22 10.51
CA PRO A 146 -2.13 13.15 10.75
C PRO A 146 -3.33 13.24 9.81
N ASN A 147 -4.03 12.12 9.61
CA ASN A 147 -5.29 12.02 8.87
C ASN A 147 -5.21 12.41 7.38
N VAL A 148 -4.02 12.44 6.77
CA VAL A 148 -3.89 12.70 5.32
C VAL A 148 -4.58 11.60 4.49
N TRP A 149 -4.62 10.37 5.01
CA TRP A 149 -5.39 9.25 4.43
C TRP A 149 -6.91 9.46 4.43
N ALA A 150 -7.41 10.44 5.18
CA ALA A 150 -8.84 10.73 5.30
C ALA A 150 -9.32 11.88 4.39
N ARG A 151 -8.45 12.43 3.53
CA ARG A 151 -8.81 13.53 2.63
C ARG A 151 -9.94 13.13 1.67
N ASP A 152 -10.76 14.11 1.30
CA ASP A 152 -11.88 13.95 0.38
C ASP A 152 -11.43 13.29 -0.94
N GLY A 153 -12.24 12.35 -1.44
CA GLY A 153 -11.93 11.61 -2.66
C GLY A 153 -11.06 10.37 -2.47
N THR A 154 -10.53 10.11 -1.27
CA THR A 154 -9.77 8.88 -0.98
C THR A 154 -10.68 7.64 -0.94
N GLY A 155 -11.84 7.73 -0.26
CA GLY A 155 -12.78 6.61 -0.12
C GLY A 155 -12.15 5.36 0.53
N THR A 156 -12.88 4.24 0.50
CA THR A 156 -12.40 2.95 1.04
C THR A 156 -11.18 2.43 0.27
N ASP A 157 -11.23 2.45 -1.07
CA ASP A 157 -10.16 1.93 -1.93
C ASP A 157 -8.86 2.70 -1.75
N GLY A 158 -8.93 4.03 -1.63
CA GLY A 158 -7.75 4.85 -1.38
C GLY A 158 -7.16 4.60 0.02
N ARG A 159 -7.99 4.34 1.04
CA ARG A 159 -7.52 3.98 2.38
C ARG A 159 -6.87 2.59 2.40
N SER A 160 -7.45 1.63 1.70
CA SER A 160 -6.84 0.30 1.50
C SER A 160 -5.50 0.41 0.76
N HIS A 161 -5.43 1.26 -0.26
CA HIS A 161 -4.18 1.54 -0.97
C HIS A 161 -3.15 2.28 -0.08
N TRP A 162 -3.60 3.21 0.77
CA TRP A 162 -2.76 3.87 1.76
C TRP A 162 -2.06 2.86 2.68
N LEU A 163 -2.79 1.86 3.19
CA LEU A 163 -2.20 0.79 4.01
C LEU A 163 -1.13 -0.01 3.26
N THR A 164 -1.32 -0.23 1.96
CA THR A 164 -0.33 -0.90 1.10
C THR A 164 0.95 -0.08 0.95
N VAL A 165 0.84 1.25 0.80
CA VAL A 165 1.98 2.17 0.80
C VAL A 165 2.65 2.18 2.17
N ALA A 166 1.88 2.43 3.23
CA ALA A 166 2.38 2.51 4.61
C ALA A 166 3.14 1.24 5.03
N ARG A 167 2.63 0.04 4.69
CA ARG A 167 3.31 -1.23 4.94
C ARG A 167 4.72 -1.29 4.34
N ARG A 168 4.92 -0.80 3.12
CA ARG A 168 6.26 -0.78 2.47
C ARG A 168 7.24 0.14 3.20
N HIS A 169 6.74 1.11 3.95
CA HIS A 169 7.54 2.09 4.69
C HIS A 169 7.64 1.78 6.21
N ALA A 170 6.84 0.86 6.74
CA ALA A 170 6.71 0.52 8.16
C ALA A 170 8.01 0.02 8.85
N GLY A 171 9.01 -0.39 8.07
CA GLY A 171 10.31 -0.87 8.58
C GLY A 171 11.39 0.19 8.73
N ARG A 172 11.10 1.45 8.39
CA ARG A 172 12.02 2.56 8.65
C ARG A 172 11.58 3.20 9.97
N PRO A 173 12.45 3.35 10.97
CA PRO A 173 12.18 4.25 12.08
C PRO A 173 12.18 5.68 11.54
N ASP A 174 11.26 6.52 12.00
CA ASP A 174 11.44 7.97 11.90
C ASP A 174 12.56 8.34 12.90
N PRO A 175 13.74 8.78 12.43
CA PRO A 175 14.87 9.06 13.31
C PRO A 175 14.62 10.26 14.23
N ASP A 176 13.68 11.14 13.85
CA ASP A 176 13.35 12.34 14.62
C ASP A 176 12.19 12.09 15.59
N ARG A 177 11.61 10.89 15.59
CA ARG A 177 10.54 10.52 16.51
C ARG A 177 11.16 10.24 17.89
N PRO A 178 10.75 10.97 18.94
CA PRO A 178 11.19 10.65 20.29
C PRO A 178 10.69 9.27 20.70
N ASP A 179 11.57 8.49 21.35
CA ASP A 179 11.18 7.26 22.01
C ASP A 179 10.05 7.56 23.00
N ARG A 180 8.95 6.80 22.87
CA ARG A 180 7.79 7.00 23.72
C ARG A 180 8.07 6.42 25.09
N ALA A 181 7.80 7.18 26.15
CA ALA A 181 7.98 6.70 27.51
C ALA A 181 7.12 5.43 27.73
N PRO A 182 7.67 4.37 28.36
CA PRO A 182 6.91 3.18 28.72
C PRO A 182 5.64 3.54 29.50
N GLY A 183 4.51 2.91 29.15
CA GLY A 183 3.21 3.19 29.78
C GLY A 183 2.43 4.38 29.21
N THR A 184 2.94 5.05 28.16
CA THR A 184 2.18 6.11 27.47
C THR A 184 0.99 5.51 26.72
N ALA A 185 -0.21 6.03 26.94
CA ALA A 185 -1.39 5.65 26.17
C ALA A 185 -1.27 6.08 24.69
N TYR A 186 -1.77 5.23 23.80
CA TYR A 186 -1.92 5.51 22.39
C TYR A 186 -3.26 6.20 22.15
N HIS A 187 -3.25 7.35 21.47
CA HIS A 187 -4.47 8.08 21.15
C HIS A 187 -4.86 7.79 19.71
N LEU A 188 -6.00 7.15 19.53
CA LEU A 188 -6.59 6.86 18.24
C LEU A 188 -7.66 7.90 17.94
N ASP A 189 -7.49 8.62 16.83
CA ASP A 189 -8.42 9.62 16.33
C ASP A 189 -9.53 8.97 15.49
N GLY A 190 -10.73 8.85 16.06
CA GLY A 190 -11.86 8.20 15.42
C GLY A 190 -12.66 9.06 14.46
N ARG A 191 -12.35 10.35 14.29
CA ARG A 191 -13.17 11.29 13.49
C ARG A 191 -13.41 10.85 12.05
N HIS A 192 -12.48 10.08 11.49
CA HIS A 192 -12.49 9.65 10.10
C HIS A 192 -12.69 8.13 9.93
N ILE A 193 -12.97 7.39 11.01
CA ILE A 193 -13.18 5.95 10.94
C ILE A 193 -14.60 5.65 10.46
N THR A 194 -14.73 5.48 9.14
CA THR A 194 -16.00 5.20 8.46
C THR A 194 -16.08 3.80 7.87
N ASP A 195 -14.96 3.10 7.77
CA ASP A 195 -14.82 1.73 7.27
C ASP A 195 -13.62 1.06 7.95
N GLU A 196 -13.45 -0.22 7.70
CA GLU A 196 -12.36 -1.02 8.28
C GLU A 196 -10.97 -0.50 7.88
N SER A 197 -10.76 -0.11 6.62
CA SER A 197 -9.48 0.44 6.17
C SER A 197 -9.14 1.73 6.91
N ALA A 198 -10.13 2.57 7.19
CA ALA A 198 -9.98 3.78 7.99
C ALA A 198 -9.55 3.47 9.44
N PHE A 199 -10.11 2.40 10.05
CA PHE A 199 -9.70 1.95 11.37
C PHE A 199 -8.21 1.59 11.41
N TYR A 200 -7.75 0.76 10.46
CA TYR A 200 -6.34 0.38 10.41
C TYR A 200 -5.40 1.54 10.08
N CYS A 201 -5.83 2.52 9.27
CA CYS A 201 -5.06 3.75 9.04
C CYS A 201 -4.90 4.55 10.33
N ALA A 202 -6.02 4.80 11.04
CA ALA A 202 -6.02 5.54 12.30
C ALA A 202 -5.19 4.83 13.39
N LEU A 203 -5.28 3.50 13.49
CA LEU A 203 -4.49 2.70 14.42
C LEU A 203 -2.99 2.75 14.07
N GLY A 204 -2.65 2.61 12.79
CA GLY A 204 -1.28 2.76 12.30
C GLY A 204 -0.68 4.11 12.66
N GLU A 205 -1.45 5.19 12.53
CA GLU A 205 -1.02 6.53 12.91
C GLU A 205 -0.90 6.74 14.42
N ALA A 206 -1.84 6.20 15.20
CA ALA A 206 -1.79 6.27 16.67
C ALA A 206 -0.50 5.65 17.23
N VAL A 207 -0.10 4.51 16.66
CA VAL A 207 1.05 3.72 17.10
C VAL A 207 2.35 4.26 16.51
N HIS A 208 2.41 4.48 15.21
CA HIS A 208 3.65 4.78 14.47
C HIS A 208 3.72 6.19 13.88
N GLY A 209 2.76 7.07 14.19
CA GLY A 209 2.74 8.45 13.73
C GLY A 209 2.18 8.60 12.31
N PRO A 210 2.10 9.82 11.77
CA PRO A 210 1.57 10.08 10.43
C PRO A 210 2.08 9.12 9.35
N GLY A 211 1.16 8.53 8.56
CA GLY A 211 1.51 7.51 7.58
C GLY A 211 1.96 6.15 8.16
N GLY A 212 1.78 5.92 9.46
CA GLY A 212 2.13 4.70 10.16
C GLY A 212 1.30 3.48 9.74
N TYR A 213 1.86 2.29 9.95
CA TYR A 213 1.20 1.02 9.63
C TYR A 213 1.20 0.08 10.83
N ALA A 214 0.04 -0.44 11.19
CA ALA A 214 -0.11 -1.42 12.27
C ALA A 214 -0.98 -2.61 11.82
N GLY A 215 -0.94 -2.96 10.52
CA GLY A 215 -1.80 -3.98 9.93
C GLY A 215 -2.85 -3.40 8.98
N ARG A 216 -3.59 -4.31 8.35
CA ARG A 216 -4.72 -4.06 7.43
C ARG A 216 -5.81 -5.11 7.57
N SER A 217 -5.68 -5.98 8.57
CA SER A 217 -6.53 -7.11 8.91
C SER A 217 -6.19 -7.58 10.34
N PRO A 218 -7.04 -8.41 10.98
CA PRO A 218 -6.75 -8.99 12.28
C PRO A 218 -5.40 -9.73 12.33
N GLU A 219 -5.08 -10.50 11.30
CA GLU A 219 -3.87 -11.32 11.21
C GLU A 219 -2.63 -10.45 11.11
N THR A 220 -2.67 -9.46 10.21
CA THR A 220 -1.53 -8.57 9.99
C THR A 220 -1.30 -7.62 11.16
N LEU A 221 -2.34 -7.27 11.93
CA LEU A 221 -2.21 -6.56 13.20
C LEU A 221 -1.53 -7.44 14.26
N ALA A 222 -1.97 -8.70 14.40
CA ALA A 222 -1.34 -9.64 15.33
C ALA A 222 0.16 -9.83 15.03
N ASP A 223 0.52 -9.95 13.74
CA ASP A 223 1.92 -10.05 13.33
C ASP A 223 2.73 -8.79 13.67
N CYS A 224 2.15 -7.60 13.51
CA CYS A 224 2.81 -6.34 13.89
C CYS A 224 3.04 -6.22 15.40
N LEU A 225 2.07 -6.66 16.22
CA LEU A 225 2.18 -6.67 17.67
C LEU A 225 3.30 -7.62 18.13
N ARG A 226 3.32 -8.85 17.61
CA ARG A 226 4.39 -9.83 17.91
C ARG A 226 5.78 -9.31 17.51
N ALA A 227 5.90 -8.70 16.32
CA ALA A 227 7.16 -8.11 15.87
C ALA A 227 7.62 -6.92 16.73
N THR A 228 6.70 -6.25 17.43
CA THR A 228 7.01 -5.16 18.36
C THR A 228 7.49 -5.70 19.70
N GLU A 229 6.82 -6.72 20.24
CA GLU A 229 7.26 -7.45 21.43
C GLU A 229 8.68 -8.02 21.26
N ASP A 230 8.95 -8.66 20.12
CA ASP A 230 10.27 -9.18 19.82
C ASP A 230 11.35 -8.09 19.77
N ARG A 231 11.03 -6.89 19.24
CA ARG A 231 11.95 -5.75 19.17
C ARG A 231 12.23 -5.10 20.52
N LEU A 232 11.28 -5.15 21.44
CA LEU A 232 11.45 -4.64 22.81
C LEU A 232 12.24 -5.59 23.71
N ARG A 233 12.40 -6.87 23.32
CA ARG A 233 13.30 -7.80 24.02
C ARG A 233 14.75 -7.43 23.77
N THR A 234 15.51 -7.25 24.84
CA THR A 234 16.95 -6.99 24.75
C THR A 234 17.69 -8.15 24.09
N THR A 235 18.86 -7.90 23.49
CA THR A 235 19.72 -8.95 22.94
C THR A 235 20.13 -9.98 24.01
N GLU A 236 20.26 -9.55 25.27
CA GLU A 236 20.52 -10.42 26.43
C GLU A 236 19.32 -11.30 26.79
N ASP A 237 18.07 -10.79 26.73
CA ASP A 237 16.85 -11.57 26.93
C ASP A 237 16.61 -12.63 25.85
N ARG A 238 17.13 -12.40 24.64
CA ARG A 238 17.07 -13.38 23.54
C ARG A 238 18.06 -14.53 23.72
N LEU A 239 19.18 -14.30 24.40
CA LEU A 239 20.24 -15.29 24.65
C LEU A 239 20.03 -16.09 25.95
N ARG A 240 19.35 -15.53 26.95
CA ARG A 240 19.09 -16.18 28.26
C ARG A 240 17.78 -16.95 28.37
N ALA A 241 16.87 -16.85 27.41
CA ALA A 241 15.61 -17.59 27.46
C ALA A 241 15.88 -19.12 27.31
N PRO A 242 15.55 -19.95 28.32
CA PRO A 242 15.60 -21.40 28.17
C PRO A 242 14.65 -21.83 27.05
N LYS A 243 15.08 -22.75 26.18
CA LYS A 243 14.30 -23.21 25.02
C LYS A 243 12.94 -23.83 25.37
N ASP A 244 12.72 -24.17 26.65
CA ASP A 244 11.51 -24.86 27.13
C ASP A 244 10.80 -24.13 28.28
N CYS A 245 10.74 -22.79 28.28
CA CYS A 245 9.86 -22.08 29.20
C CYS A 245 8.38 -22.18 28.75
N PRO A 246 7.47 -22.76 29.55
CA PRO A 246 6.04 -22.67 29.29
C PRO A 246 5.62 -21.21 29.36
N ARG A 247 4.78 -20.77 28.42
CA ARG A 247 4.25 -19.39 28.38
C ARG A 247 3.57 -19.07 29.71
N GLY A 248 4.20 -18.23 30.53
CA GLY A 248 3.65 -17.81 31.83
C GLY A 248 4.60 -16.92 32.63
N THR A 249 4.22 -15.65 32.74
CA THR A 249 4.63 -14.66 33.77
C THR A 249 6.12 -14.30 33.87
N THR A 250 6.51 -13.23 33.18
CA THR A 250 7.50 -12.25 33.67
C THR A 250 6.92 -10.86 33.40
N ASN A 251 7.19 -9.87 34.27
CA ASN A 251 6.68 -8.49 34.24
C ASN A 251 6.39 -7.99 32.82
N ALA A 252 5.17 -8.23 32.34
CA ALA A 252 4.73 -7.70 31.07
C ALA A 252 4.51 -6.20 31.30
N PRO A 253 5.06 -5.32 30.46
CA PRO A 253 4.61 -3.94 30.45
C PRO A 253 3.07 -3.95 30.35
N PRO A 254 2.36 -3.03 31.04
CA PRO A 254 0.92 -3.01 30.99
C PRO A 254 0.48 -3.02 29.53
N PRO A 255 -0.62 -3.74 29.22
CA PRO A 255 -1.16 -3.76 27.88
C PRO A 255 -1.27 -2.31 27.37
N PRO A 256 -0.81 -2.02 26.14
CA PRO A 256 -0.82 -0.66 25.64
C PRO A 256 -2.25 -0.13 25.74
N THR A 257 -2.43 0.94 26.51
CA THR A 257 -3.74 1.58 26.64
C THR A 257 -4.01 2.34 25.35
N LEU A 258 -5.12 2.04 24.67
CA LEU A 258 -5.60 2.73 23.49
C LEU A 258 -6.79 3.61 23.86
N VAL A 259 -6.60 4.92 23.87
CA VAL A 259 -7.67 5.90 24.04
C VAL A 259 -8.29 6.20 22.67
N TRP A 260 -9.49 5.70 22.43
CA TRP A 260 -10.23 5.88 21.18
C TRP A 260 -11.17 7.09 21.30
N HIS A 261 -10.77 8.19 20.67
CA HIS A 261 -11.56 9.42 20.61
C HIS A 261 -12.63 9.36 19.53
N THR A 262 -13.81 9.93 19.78
CA THR A 262 -14.87 10.04 18.74
C THR A 262 -15.33 8.67 18.20
N ALA A 263 -15.30 7.63 19.05
CA ALA A 263 -15.65 6.26 18.67
C ALA A 263 -17.09 6.10 18.11
N HIS A 264 -17.98 7.04 18.41
CA HIS A 264 -19.35 7.05 17.90
C HIS A 264 -19.41 7.04 16.37
N LYS A 265 -18.44 7.66 15.68
CA LYS A 265 -18.40 7.69 14.21
C LYS A 265 -18.23 6.26 13.66
N ALA A 266 -17.26 5.53 14.20
CA ALA A 266 -17.03 4.13 13.85
C ALA A 266 -18.25 3.27 14.21
N ARG A 267 -18.87 3.48 15.38
CA ARG A 267 -20.08 2.74 15.78
C ARG A 267 -21.24 2.92 14.80
N THR A 268 -21.42 4.11 14.22
CA THR A 268 -22.50 4.37 13.25
C THR A 268 -22.16 3.91 11.84
N CYS A 269 -20.88 3.85 11.47
CA CYS A 269 -20.45 3.60 10.09
C CYS A 269 -19.90 2.18 9.84
N LEU A 270 -19.42 1.47 10.86
CA LEU A 270 -18.89 0.11 10.71
C LEU A 270 -20.00 -0.93 10.72
N GLY A 271 -19.83 -1.99 9.92
CA GLY A 271 -20.84 -3.03 9.74
C GLY A 271 -22.07 -2.61 8.94
N VAL A 272 -22.07 -1.39 8.36
CA VAL A 272 -23.14 -0.88 7.48
C VAL A 272 -22.61 -0.69 6.05
N THR A 273 -22.54 -1.79 5.30
CA THR A 273 -22.38 -1.77 3.83
C THR A 273 -23.30 -2.84 3.22
N PRO A 274 -23.89 -2.62 2.03
CA PRO A 274 -24.76 -3.60 1.39
C PRO A 274 -23.93 -4.82 1.00
N VAL A 275 -24.44 -6.02 1.29
CA VAL A 275 -23.83 -7.31 0.93
C VAL A 275 -23.75 -7.39 -0.60
N THR A 276 -22.61 -7.06 -1.20
CA THR A 276 -22.40 -7.18 -2.66
C THR A 276 -21.64 -8.44 -3.06
N SER A 277 -21.30 -9.32 -2.12
CA SER A 277 -20.64 -10.59 -2.42
C SER A 277 -21.09 -11.67 -1.43
N ARG A 278 -21.48 -12.83 -1.96
CA ARG A 278 -21.93 -13.99 -1.21
C ARG A 278 -20.73 -14.87 -0.85
N THR A 279 -19.91 -14.38 0.05
CA THR A 279 -18.92 -15.10 0.86
C THR A 279 -18.69 -14.30 2.14
N ASP A 280 -18.04 -14.90 3.14
CA ASP A 280 -17.79 -14.49 4.54
C ASP A 280 -17.12 -13.11 4.77
N ASP A 281 -17.25 -12.16 3.84
CA ASP A 281 -16.45 -10.95 3.66
C ASP A 281 -17.22 -9.69 4.10
N ARG A 282 -17.98 -9.80 5.19
CA ARG A 282 -18.71 -8.66 5.76
C ARG A 282 -17.72 -7.78 6.52
N ALA A 283 -17.72 -6.48 6.22
CA ALA A 283 -16.96 -5.50 6.99
C ALA A 283 -17.26 -5.62 8.50
N PRO A 284 -16.23 -5.67 9.37
CA PRO A 284 -16.41 -5.84 10.80
C PRO A 284 -17.21 -4.68 11.38
N THR A 285 -18.04 -4.99 12.36
CA THR A 285 -18.72 -4.00 13.20
C THR A 285 -17.72 -3.34 14.16
N PHE A 286 -18.12 -2.20 14.72
CA PHE A 286 -17.38 -1.57 15.79
C PHE A 286 -17.15 -2.49 17.01
N GLU A 287 -18.15 -3.29 17.39
CA GLU A 287 -18.05 -4.20 18.54
C GLU A 287 -17.09 -5.37 18.26
N GLU A 288 -17.03 -5.86 17.02
CA GLU A 288 -16.06 -6.88 16.61
C GLU A 288 -14.62 -6.34 16.64
N LEU A 289 -14.39 -5.10 16.23
CA LEU A 289 -13.07 -4.46 16.36
C LEU A 289 -12.67 -4.24 17.83
N LEU A 290 -13.62 -3.87 18.70
CA LEU A 290 -13.34 -3.79 20.14
C LEU A 290 -13.01 -5.16 20.74
N ALA A 291 -13.75 -6.20 20.35
CA ALA A 291 -13.48 -7.56 20.77
C ALA A 291 -12.10 -8.03 20.30
N LEU A 292 -11.73 -7.72 19.05
CA LEU A 292 -10.42 -8.01 18.49
C LEU A 292 -9.28 -7.35 19.31
N LEU A 293 -9.40 -6.05 19.57
CA LEU A 293 -8.40 -5.33 20.37
C LEU A 293 -8.25 -5.94 21.78
N ARG A 294 -9.37 -6.32 22.42
CA ARG A 294 -9.36 -6.99 23.72
C ARG A 294 -8.73 -8.39 23.67
N GLN A 295 -8.99 -9.16 22.61
CA GLN A 295 -8.36 -10.46 22.38
C GLN A 295 -6.85 -10.36 22.18
N MET A 296 -6.37 -9.21 21.70
CA MET A 296 -4.95 -8.87 21.58
C MET A 296 -4.35 -8.24 22.84
N ASP A 297 -5.06 -8.35 23.98
CA ASP A 297 -4.66 -7.74 25.25
C ASP A 297 -4.43 -6.22 25.14
N ILE A 298 -5.22 -5.49 24.35
CA ILE A 298 -5.17 -4.02 24.28
C ILE A 298 -6.28 -3.45 25.15
N GLN A 299 -5.92 -2.61 26.13
CA GLN A 299 -6.90 -1.93 26.97
C GLN A 299 -7.47 -0.73 26.22
N VAL A 300 -8.76 -0.77 25.87
CA VAL A 300 -9.42 0.30 25.12
C VAL A 300 -10.23 1.20 26.05
N VAL A 301 -9.94 2.50 26.03
CA VAL A 301 -10.70 3.54 26.73
C VAL A 301 -11.41 4.39 25.68
N LEU A 302 -12.75 4.48 25.74
CA LEU A 302 -13.52 5.32 24.82
C LEU A 302 -13.61 6.74 25.40
N ALA A 303 -13.27 7.76 24.59
CA ALA A 303 -13.24 9.18 24.98
C ALA A 303 -14.03 10.07 24.00
#